data_AF-A0A7C3RDL5-F1
#
_entry.id   AF-A0A7C3RDL5-F1
#
_cell.length_a   1.000
_cell.length_b   1.000
_cell.length_c   1.000
_cell.angle_alpha   90.00
_cell.angle_beta   90.00
_cell.angle_gamma   90.00
#
_symmetry.space_group_name_H-M   'P 1'
#
loop_
_entity.id
_entity.type
_entity.pdbx_description
1 polymer ?
#
loop_
_entity_poly.entity_id
_entity_poly.type
_entity_poly.pdbx_seq_one_letter_code
_entity_poly.pdbx_strand_id
1 'polypeptide(L)'
;MLLYKVINFQKDKIMLIYKIINKIYTYYKRYALKCQNKILKENINYQGGTIGKNVKFGYNVTISSVKNITIGENVHIGSNGFIRAEGGVAIGNNVFISRNLTLYSNSHNYNGKRVPFDETNINKPVLIEDNVWIGMNVTIAPGSII
;
A
#
# COMPACT_ATOMS: atom_id res chain seq x y z
N MET A 1 -53.06 -7.59 -9.52
CA MET A 1 -52.28 -8.66 -8.85
C MET A 1 -51.31 -9.40 -9.78
N LEU A 2 -51.67 -9.76 -11.03
CA LEU A 2 -50.76 -10.40 -12.00
C LEU A 2 -49.58 -9.51 -12.43
N LEU A 3 -49.84 -8.25 -12.77
CA LEU A 3 -48.81 -7.30 -13.22
C LEU A 3 -47.67 -7.14 -12.19
N TYR A 4 -48.05 -7.08 -10.90
CA TYR A 4 -47.12 -6.99 -9.77
C TYR A 4 -46.21 -8.22 -9.64
N LYS A 5 -46.75 -9.43 -9.87
CA LYS A 5 -45.96 -10.68 -9.87
C LYS A 5 -44.97 -10.75 -11.04
N VAL A 6 -45.39 -10.31 -12.24
CA VAL A 6 -44.51 -10.28 -13.43
C VAL A 6 -43.36 -9.29 -13.24
N ILE A 7 -43.63 -8.09 -12.71
CA ILE A 7 -42.61 -7.07 -12.42
C ILE A 7 -41.61 -7.59 -11.38
N ASN A 8 -42.07 -8.23 -10.30
CA ASN A 8 -41.18 -8.78 -9.28
C ASN A 8 -40.33 -9.96 -9.81
N PHE A 9 -40.91 -10.83 -10.63
CA PHE A 9 -40.16 -11.93 -11.25
C PHE A 9 -39.05 -11.44 -12.20
N GLN A 10 -39.30 -10.36 -12.95
CA GLN A 10 -38.27 -9.72 -13.77
C GLN A 10 -37.17 -9.07 -12.91
N LYS A 11 -37.53 -8.41 -11.80
CA LYS A 11 -36.56 -7.86 -10.84
C LYS A 11 -35.66 -8.96 -10.23
N ASP A 12 -36.21 -10.11 -9.87
CA ASP A 12 -35.45 -11.22 -9.29
C ASP A 12 -34.40 -11.77 -10.27
N LYS A 13 -34.76 -11.92 -11.56
CA LYS A 13 -33.81 -12.32 -12.61
C LYS A 13 -32.68 -11.30 -12.78
N ILE A 14 -33.00 -10.00 -12.79
CA ILE A 14 -32.00 -8.93 -12.88
C ILE A 14 -31.05 -8.97 -11.68
N MET A 15 -31.57 -9.14 -10.46
CA MET A 15 -30.77 -9.24 -9.24
C MET A 15 -29.85 -10.47 -9.24
N LEU A 16 -30.31 -11.60 -9.79
CA LEU A 16 -29.48 -12.79 -9.95
C LEU A 16 -28.31 -12.55 -10.92
N ILE A 17 -28.57 -11.93 -12.07
CA ILE A 17 -27.53 -11.58 -13.05
C ILE A 17 -26.51 -10.63 -12.41
N TYR A 18 -26.95 -9.59 -11.71
CA TYR A 18 -26.08 -8.66 -11.00
C TYR A 18 -25.17 -9.36 -9.99
N LYS A 19 -25.70 -10.31 -9.20
CA LYS A 19 -24.90 -11.11 -8.24
C LYS A 19 -23.83 -11.94 -8.95
N ILE A 20 -24.16 -12.56 -10.08
CA ILE A 20 -23.20 -13.36 -10.86
C ILE A 20 -22.07 -12.48 -11.40
N ILE A 21 -22.42 -11.34 -12.03
CA ILE A 21 -21.45 -10.38 -12.56
C ILE A 21 -20.53 -9.88 -11.44
N ASN A 22 -21.08 -9.49 -10.29
CA ASN A 22 -20.29 -9.04 -9.15
C ASN A 22 -19.34 -10.11 -8.60
N LYS A 23 -19.77 -11.39 -8.61
CA LYS A 23 -18.91 -12.50 -8.18
C LYS A 23 -17.73 -12.68 -9.14
N ILE A 24 -17.98 -12.62 -10.45
CA ILE A 24 -16.95 -12.70 -11.49
C ILE A 24 -15.99 -11.50 -11.36
N TYR A 25 -16.52 -10.29 -11.24
CA TYR A 25 -15.74 -9.07 -11.04
C TYR A 25 -14.85 -9.16 -9.79
N THR A 26 -15.41 -9.58 -8.66
CA THR A 26 -14.66 -9.72 -7.40
C THR A 26 -13.56 -10.79 -7.51
N TYR A 27 -13.84 -11.90 -8.19
CA TYR A 27 -12.85 -12.94 -8.47
C TYR A 27 -11.68 -12.39 -9.29
N TYR A 28 -11.98 -11.71 -10.40
CA TYR A 28 -10.97 -11.08 -11.26
C TYR A 28 -10.15 -10.05 -10.48
N LYS A 29 -10.80 -9.20 -9.69
CA LYS A 29 -10.13 -8.19 -8.86
C LYS A 29 -9.14 -8.81 -7.87
N ARG A 30 -9.51 -9.92 -7.22
CA ARG A 30 -8.63 -10.68 -6.31
C ARG A 30 -7.46 -11.31 -7.05
N TYR A 31 -7.71 -11.87 -8.23
CA TYR A 31 -6.66 -12.44 -9.07
C TYR A 31 -5.64 -11.36 -9.50
N ALA A 32 -6.12 -10.22 -9.98
CA ALA A 32 -5.28 -9.09 -10.34
C ALA A 32 -4.40 -8.59 -9.17
N LEU A 33 -4.97 -8.50 -7.95
CA LEU A 33 -4.19 -8.12 -6.76
C LEU A 33 -3.09 -9.12 -6.42
N LYS A 34 -3.34 -10.42 -6.60
CA LYS A 34 -2.32 -11.46 -6.41
C LYS A 34 -1.18 -11.28 -7.40
N CYS A 35 -1.47 -11.03 -8.67
CA CYS A 35 -0.46 -10.76 -9.69
C CYS A 35 0.35 -9.50 -9.38
N GLN A 36 -0.31 -8.40 -9.04
CA GLN A 36 0.35 -7.15 -8.64
C GLN A 36 1.27 -7.37 -7.43
N ASN A 37 0.80 -8.10 -6.40
CA ASN A 37 1.60 -8.43 -5.23
C ASN A 37 2.85 -9.23 -5.61
N LYS A 38 2.72 -10.23 -6.48
CA LYS A 38 3.86 -11.01 -6.94
C LYS A 38 4.90 -10.12 -7.62
N ILE A 39 4.46 -9.31 -8.59
CA ILE A 39 5.33 -8.40 -9.35
C ILE A 39 6.01 -7.39 -8.43
N LEU A 40 5.29 -6.77 -7.50
CA LEU A 40 5.86 -5.77 -6.59
C LEU A 40 6.95 -6.38 -5.68
N LYS A 41 6.72 -7.58 -5.16
CA LYS A 41 7.71 -8.29 -4.33
C LYS A 41 8.96 -8.69 -5.13
N GLU A 42 8.77 -9.16 -6.36
CA GLU A 42 9.87 -9.47 -7.27
C GLU A 42 10.68 -8.20 -7.60
N ASN A 43 10.00 -7.08 -7.88
CA ASN A 43 10.64 -5.79 -8.12
C ASN A 43 11.41 -5.26 -6.90
N ILE A 44 10.90 -5.51 -5.68
CA ILE A 44 11.60 -5.14 -4.45
C ILE A 44 12.94 -5.85 -4.35
N ASN A 45 12.93 -7.18 -4.49
CA ASN A 45 14.15 -7.98 -4.43
C ASN A 45 15.10 -7.65 -5.60
N TYR A 46 14.58 -7.51 -6.82
CA TYR A 46 15.39 -7.19 -8.01
C TYR A 46 16.13 -5.86 -7.88
N GLN A 47 15.50 -4.86 -7.26
CA GLN A 47 16.12 -3.56 -7.03
C GLN A 47 17.02 -3.52 -5.78
N GLY A 48 17.19 -4.63 -5.06
CA GLY A 48 18.07 -4.73 -3.89
C GLY A 48 17.42 -4.39 -2.55
N GLY A 49 16.11 -4.16 -2.51
CA GLY A 49 15.36 -4.07 -1.26
C GLY A 49 15.14 -5.46 -0.67
N THR A 50 14.89 -5.54 0.64
CA THR A 50 14.62 -6.82 1.32
C THR A 50 13.16 -6.92 1.75
N ILE A 51 12.60 -8.12 1.60
CA ILE A 51 11.21 -8.39 1.93
C ILE A 51 11.04 -9.79 2.52
N GLY A 52 10.37 -9.87 3.67
CA GLY A 52 10.09 -11.11 4.36
C GLY A 52 8.93 -11.92 3.75
N LYS A 53 8.62 -13.02 4.42
CA LYS A 53 7.51 -13.90 4.04
C LYS A 53 6.16 -13.25 4.39
N ASN A 54 5.12 -13.69 3.68
CA ASN A 54 3.71 -13.30 3.95
C ASN A 54 3.44 -11.77 3.94
N VAL A 55 4.23 -10.98 3.21
CA VAL A 55 3.94 -9.56 3.00
C VAL A 55 2.76 -9.40 2.03
N LYS A 56 1.85 -8.45 2.27
CA LYS A 56 0.69 -8.18 1.40
C LYS A 56 0.53 -6.69 1.17
N PHE A 57 0.45 -6.29 -0.09
CA PHE A 57 0.19 -4.94 -0.54
C PHE A 57 -1.25 -4.81 -1.04
N GLY A 58 -1.88 -3.67 -0.77
CA GLY A 58 -3.12 -3.25 -1.42
C GLY A 58 -2.89 -2.82 -2.87
N TYR A 59 -3.94 -2.25 -3.48
CA TYR A 59 -3.83 -1.67 -4.82
C TYR A 59 -3.03 -0.35 -4.76
N ASN A 60 -2.29 -0.04 -5.82
CA ASN A 60 -1.61 1.25 -6.00
C ASN A 60 -0.64 1.62 -4.86
N VAL A 61 0.13 0.65 -4.36
CA VAL A 61 1.25 0.95 -3.45
C VAL A 61 2.46 1.38 -4.28
N THR A 62 3.01 2.54 -3.95
CA THR A 62 4.18 3.12 -4.61
C THR A 62 5.32 3.25 -3.62
N ILE A 63 6.49 2.76 -4.02
CA ILE A 63 7.72 2.81 -3.22
C ILE A 63 8.83 3.36 -4.12
N SER A 64 9.43 4.49 -3.74
CA SER A 64 10.65 4.99 -4.39
C SER A 64 11.90 4.49 -3.68
N SER A 65 13.05 4.53 -4.36
CA SER A 65 14.35 4.13 -3.79
C SER A 65 14.30 2.74 -3.13
N VAL A 66 13.70 1.80 -3.84
CA VAL A 66 13.37 0.45 -3.37
C VAL A 66 14.55 -0.30 -2.74
N LYS A 67 15.77 -0.06 -3.22
CA LYS A 67 17.02 -0.59 -2.64
C LYS A 67 17.26 -0.25 -1.17
N ASN A 68 16.60 0.80 -0.66
CA ASN A 68 16.74 1.28 0.71
C ASN A 68 15.58 0.82 1.63
N ILE A 69 14.74 -0.12 1.16
CA ILE A 69 13.63 -0.67 1.93
C ILE A 69 14.02 -2.01 2.53
N THR A 70 13.67 -2.18 3.80
CA THR A 70 13.63 -3.48 4.48
C THR A 70 12.23 -3.70 5.05
N ILE A 71 11.60 -4.80 4.68
CA ILE A 71 10.28 -5.19 5.20
C ILE A 71 10.41 -6.58 5.81
N GLY A 72 10.01 -6.72 7.08
CA GLY A 72 9.99 -7.98 7.81
C GLY A 72 8.91 -8.95 7.32
N GLU A 73 8.61 -9.94 8.15
CA GLU A 73 7.61 -10.96 7.86
C GLU A 73 6.21 -10.55 8.34
N ASN A 74 5.18 -11.10 7.71
CA ASN A 74 3.77 -10.89 8.09
C ASN A 74 3.31 -9.41 8.05
N VAL A 75 3.84 -8.64 7.10
CA VAL A 75 3.48 -7.22 6.95
C VAL A 75 2.29 -7.01 6.01
N HIS A 76 1.35 -6.15 6.40
CA HIS A 76 0.30 -5.66 5.52
C HIS A 76 0.48 -4.16 5.25
N ILE A 77 0.50 -3.75 3.99
CA ILE A 77 0.43 -2.34 3.58
C ILE A 77 -0.83 -2.14 2.76
N GLY A 78 -1.75 -1.33 3.26
CA GLY A 78 -3.02 -1.05 2.62
C GLY A 78 -2.90 -0.33 1.28
N SER A 79 -4.01 -0.27 0.54
CA SER A 79 -4.06 0.41 -0.76
C SER A 79 -3.66 1.88 -0.69
N ASN A 80 -3.12 2.39 -1.79
CA ASN A 80 -2.65 3.77 -1.96
C ASN A 80 -1.55 4.19 -0.97
N GLY A 81 -0.77 3.24 -0.46
CA GLY A 81 0.42 3.56 0.33
C GLY A 81 1.48 4.22 -0.54
N PHE A 82 2.01 5.35 -0.09
CA PHE A 82 3.06 6.09 -0.77
C PHE A 82 4.29 6.19 0.15
N ILE A 83 5.38 5.53 -0.24
CA ILE A 83 6.60 5.40 0.57
C ILE A 83 7.79 5.97 -0.19
N ARG A 84 8.37 7.04 0.35
CA ARG A 84 9.58 7.70 -0.16
C ARG A 84 10.78 7.28 0.65
N ALA A 85 11.54 6.30 0.14
CA ALA A 85 12.58 5.60 0.88
C ALA A 85 14.01 6.11 0.63
N GLU A 86 14.18 7.30 0.05
CA GLU A 86 15.49 7.87 -0.28
C GLU A 86 16.45 7.90 0.93
N GLY A 87 15.94 8.16 2.14
CA GLY A 87 16.72 8.15 3.37
C GLY A 87 16.70 6.84 4.16
N GLY A 88 16.02 5.81 3.66
CA GLY A 88 15.91 4.50 4.30
C GLY A 88 14.59 4.28 5.04
N VAL A 89 14.01 3.10 4.88
CA VAL A 89 12.80 2.67 5.60
C VAL A 89 12.94 1.22 6.02
N ALA A 90 12.83 0.98 7.32
CA ALA A 90 12.79 -0.36 7.90
C ALA A 90 11.42 -0.59 8.55
N ILE A 91 10.75 -1.67 8.14
CA ILE A 91 9.48 -2.13 8.71
C ILE A 91 9.74 -3.49 9.33
N GLY A 92 9.44 -3.63 10.62
CA GLY A 92 9.57 -4.87 11.38
C GLY A 92 8.59 -5.97 10.98
N ASN A 93 8.48 -6.96 11.85
CA ASN A 93 7.61 -8.11 11.70
C ASN A 93 6.20 -7.84 12.25
N ASN A 94 5.20 -8.53 11.71
CA ASN A 94 3.80 -8.47 12.18
C ASN A 94 3.22 -7.04 12.17
N VAL A 95 3.65 -6.22 11.21
CA VAL A 95 3.18 -4.84 11.08
C VAL A 95 1.93 -4.77 10.22
N PHE A 96 0.90 -4.06 10.69
CA PHE A 96 -0.29 -3.76 9.91
C PHE A 96 -0.39 -2.27 9.63
N ILE A 97 -0.43 -1.89 8.35
CA ILE A 97 -0.60 -0.51 7.90
C ILE A 97 -1.89 -0.45 7.08
N SER A 98 -2.82 0.40 7.50
CA SER A 98 -4.08 0.59 6.79
C SER A 98 -3.89 1.38 5.48
N ARG A 99 -5.00 1.77 4.85
CA ARG A 99 -5.00 2.43 3.54
C ARG A 99 -4.53 3.88 3.64
N ASN A 100 -4.00 4.39 2.52
CA ASN A 100 -3.57 5.78 2.33
C ASN A 100 -2.45 6.22 3.28
N LEU A 101 -1.48 5.35 3.57
CA LEU A 101 -0.25 5.75 4.24
C LEU A 101 0.53 6.72 3.35
N THR A 102 1.07 7.79 3.94
CA THR A 102 2.15 8.59 3.35
C THR A 102 3.38 8.51 4.25
N LEU A 103 4.52 8.05 3.73
CA LEU A 103 5.75 7.91 4.50
C LEU A 103 6.90 8.55 3.74
N TYR A 104 7.60 9.48 4.39
CA TYR A 104 8.82 10.08 3.87
C TYR A 104 10.00 9.77 4.78
N SER A 105 11.12 9.35 4.18
CA SER A 105 12.43 9.25 4.84
C SER A 105 13.39 10.35 4.37
N ASN A 106 12.92 11.26 3.51
CA ASN A 106 13.69 12.41 3.05
C ASN A 106 12.87 13.70 3.11
N SER A 107 13.57 14.81 3.17
CA SER A 107 13.01 16.15 3.03
C SER A 107 13.98 17.02 2.24
N HIS A 108 13.46 18.10 1.67
CA HIS A 108 14.32 19.13 1.11
C HIS A 108 15.19 19.77 2.21
N ASN A 109 16.42 20.16 1.86
CA ASN A 109 17.32 20.81 2.81
C ASN A 109 16.96 22.30 2.98
N TYR A 110 16.14 22.58 3.99
CA TYR A 110 15.77 23.95 4.39
C TYR A 110 16.91 24.71 5.09
N ASN A 111 17.98 24.02 5.49
CA ASN A 111 19.23 24.63 5.96
C ASN A 111 20.25 24.77 4.81
N GLY A 112 19.81 24.62 3.56
CA GLY A 112 20.62 24.73 2.36
C GLY A 112 20.99 26.17 2.02
N LYS A 113 21.63 26.35 0.86
CA LYS A 113 22.15 27.66 0.42
C LYS A 113 21.09 28.59 -0.18
N ARG A 114 19.85 28.12 -0.43
CA ARG A 114 18.74 28.91 -0.98
C ARG A 114 17.43 28.62 -0.27
N VAL A 115 16.49 29.56 -0.31
CA VAL A 115 15.13 29.45 0.24
C VAL A 115 14.14 29.13 -0.89
N PRO A 116 13.13 28.26 -0.69
CA PRO A 116 12.86 27.51 0.54
C PRO A 116 13.81 26.33 0.79
N PHE A 117 14.54 25.87 -0.23
CA PHE A 117 15.54 24.80 -0.15
C PHE A 117 16.41 24.76 -1.42
N ASP A 118 17.62 24.21 -1.36
CA ASP A 118 18.50 23.98 -2.53
C ASP A 118 18.30 22.60 -3.20
N GLU A 119 19.25 22.15 -4.03
CA GLU A 119 19.19 20.84 -4.70
C GLU A 119 19.56 19.67 -3.77
N THR A 120 19.93 19.96 -2.52
CA THR A 120 20.32 18.94 -1.54
C THR A 120 19.13 18.47 -0.71
N ASN A 121 19.23 17.27 -0.15
CA ASN A 121 18.19 16.64 0.66
C ASN A 121 18.71 16.30 2.06
N ILE A 122 17.81 16.32 3.04
CA ILE A 122 18.01 15.78 4.38
C ILE A 122 17.38 14.39 4.40
N ASN A 123 18.21 13.36 4.52
CA ASN A 123 17.77 11.98 4.65
C ASN A 123 17.73 11.61 6.14
N LYS A 124 16.57 11.18 6.62
CA LYS A 124 16.38 10.65 7.98
C LYS A 124 15.59 9.36 7.90
N PRO A 125 16.20 8.20 8.22
CA PRO A 125 15.54 6.92 8.08
C PRO A 125 14.30 6.84 8.97
N VAL A 126 13.32 6.06 8.53
CA VAL A 126 12.12 5.73 9.33
C VAL A 126 12.23 4.27 9.77
N LEU A 127 11.97 4.04 11.05
CA LEU A 127 11.87 2.71 11.65
C LEU A 127 10.45 2.50 12.15
N ILE A 128 9.80 1.45 11.66
CA ILE A 128 8.55 0.92 12.24
C ILE A 128 8.91 -0.42 12.86
N GLU A 129 8.73 -0.55 14.17
CA GLU A 129 9.10 -1.73 14.95
C GLU A 129 8.11 -2.90 14.77
N ASP A 130 8.42 -4.01 15.42
CA ASP A 130 7.61 -5.22 15.37
C ASP A 130 6.24 -5.00 16.06
N ASN A 131 5.20 -5.66 15.55
CA ASN A 131 3.85 -5.69 16.11
C ASN A 131 3.12 -4.32 16.14
N VAL A 132 3.54 -3.38 15.28
CA VAL A 132 2.92 -2.07 15.15
C VAL A 132 1.66 -2.12 14.27
N TRP A 133 0.62 -1.37 14.69
CA TRP A 133 -0.55 -1.09 13.86
C TRP A 133 -0.68 0.41 13.55
N ILE A 134 -0.58 0.76 12.27
CA ILE A 134 -0.79 2.12 11.75
C ILE A 134 -2.18 2.24 11.12
N GLY A 135 -2.93 3.24 11.59
CA GLY A 135 -4.27 3.57 11.13
C GLY A 135 -4.34 4.09 9.68
N MET A 136 -5.54 4.45 9.23
CA MET A 136 -5.75 4.97 7.88
C MET A 136 -5.42 6.45 7.77
N ASN A 137 -4.97 6.90 6.60
CA ASN A 137 -4.60 8.30 6.32
C ASN A 137 -3.50 8.86 7.25
N VAL A 138 -2.60 8.01 7.73
CA VAL A 138 -1.47 8.44 8.55
C VAL A 138 -0.35 8.95 7.65
N THR A 139 0.30 10.04 8.08
CA THR A 139 1.54 10.54 7.49
C THR A 139 2.69 10.35 8.47
N ILE A 140 3.77 9.70 8.04
CA ILE A 140 4.97 9.46 8.82
C ILE A 140 6.10 10.32 8.26
N ALA A 141 6.68 11.17 9.12
CA ALA A 141 7.72 12.11 8.76
C ALA A 141 9.13 11.49 8.85
N PRO A 142 10.13 12.05 8.15
CA PRO A 142 11.50 11.54 8.19
C PRO A 142 12.08 11.53 9.61
N GLY A 143 12.75 10.44 9.98
CA GLY A 143 13.36 10.27 11.30
C GLY A 143 12.41 9.74 12.38
N SER A 144 11.17 9.38 12.03
CA SER A 144 10.23 8.78 12.97
C SER A 144 10.67 7.37 13.35
N ILE A 145 10.50 7.03 14.64
CA ILE A 145 10.60 5.68 15.18
C ILE A 145 9.24 5.39 15.82
N ILE A 146 8.61 4.29 15.41
CA ILE A 146 7.23 3.93 15.78
C ILE A 146 7.21 2.51 16.30
#